data_AF-A0A7K7H5W6-F1
#
_entry.id   AF-A0A7K7H5W6-F1
#
_cell.length_a   1.000
_cell.length_b   1.000
_cell.length_c   1.000
_cell.angle_alpha   90.00
_cell.angle_beta   90.00
_cell.angle_gamma   90.00
#
_symmetry.space_group_name_H-M   'P 1'
#
loop_
_entity.id
_entity.type
_entity.pdbx_description
1 polymer ?
#
loop_
_entity_poly.entity_id
_entity_poly.type
_entity_poly.pdbx_seq_one_letter_code
_entity_poly.pdbx_strand_id
1 'polypeptide(L)'
;QDLHSPLAAPKAPSSPQEEFPADWSIKTRVLFLSPQPFSWAEQLKAQEEAQGFAQHCRAAAPSLPRSVQEPRLSSELRCAFQQSLVYWLHPSLPWLPLFPRLGADRRMAGQACPWAQDQALQQVLMSDWSVSFTSLYNLLRARLCPYFYVCAAQFSVLFRAAGLAGSAVPTAAIAPTTRGLRHAMSSEGIEFSLPLLEESRTRKQKSSEESLETESPGGGSSVEDAGEPAPSDDDDDGSFSWLEEMGVQDKVKKPDTISIQLRKEKHEVQVDHRPESLVLVRGSNTFTLLNFLISCRSLVAVAGPQAGLPPTLLAPVAFRGGTMHTLKARTLSGRARLQGGFEDVFSLEVLGPVLPHSLHALTLLLGPAQRGSFRALLSPHEPSAAFNAAPPQEGLQQELPPCGLHPKTWDQLSQSPTLGKSSLRLLEMKDYCYTWKV
;
A
#
# COMPACT_ATOMS: atom_id res chain seq x y z
N GLN A 1 -35.16 5.53 7.66
CA GLN A 1 -35.30 4.57 8.77
C GLN A 1 -34.78 3.26 8.20
N ASP A 2 -33.54 2.81 8.43
CA ASP A 2 -32.59 3.04 9.51
C ASP A 2 -31.16 3.02 8.96
N LEU A 3 -30.33 3.99 9.35
CA LEU A 3 -28.92 4.12 8.98
C LEU A 3 -28.10 4.32 10.25
N HIS A 4 -28.09 3.32 11.12
CA HIS A 4 -27.12 3.23 12.21
C HIS A 4 -26.77 1.75 12.45
N SER A 5 -25.77 1.27 11.72
CA SER A 5 -24.95 0.15 12.17
C SER A 5 -23.64 0.74 12.73
N PRO A 6 -23.26 0.43 13.99
CA PRO A 6 -22.03 0.93 14.56
C PRO A 6 -20.86 0.24 13.86
N LEU A 7 -19.96 1.05 13.31
CA LEU A 7 -18.68 0.64 12.78
C LEU A 7 -17.95 -0.15 13.88
N ALA A 8 -17.66 -1.43 13.65
CA ALA A 8 -16.95 -2.28 14.60
C ALA A 8 -15.64 -1.58 15.03
N ALA A 9 -15.44 -1.44 16.34
CA ALA A 9 -14.26 -0.80 16.92
C ALA A 9 -13.00 -1.58 16.49
N PRO A 10 -11.99 -0.93 15.89
CA PRO A 10 -10.75 -1.60 15.53
C PRO A 10 -9.91 -1.90 16.79
N LYS A 11 -9.06 -2.94 16.70
CA LYS A 11 -8.07 -3.43 17.70
C LYS A 11 -7.45 -2.30 18.52
N ALA A 12 -7.02 -2.62 19.75
CA ALA A 12 -6.43 -1.67 20.69
C ALA A 12 -5.37 -0.77 20.00
N PRO A 13 -5.41 0.56 20.24
CA PRO A 13 -4.48 1.49 19.61
C PRO A 13 -3.04 1.19 20.02
N SER A 14 -2.08 1.54 19.15
CA SER A 14 -0.66 1.47 19.49
C SER A 14 -0.32 2.35 20.70
N SER A 15 0.79 2.03 21.38
CA SER A 15 1.38 2.93 22.37
C SER A 15 1.76 4.26 21.71
N PRO A 16 1.66 5.41 22.41
CA PRO A 16 2.09 6.70 21.89
C PRO A 16 3.56 6.67 21.46
N GLN A 17 3.86 7.16 20.26
CA GLN A 17 5.22 7.29 19.71
C GLN A 17 5.43 8.64 19.04
N GLU A 18 6.68 9.08 18.88
CA GLU A 18 7.01 10.33 18.19
C GLU A 18 6.74 10.27 16.68
N GLU A 19 6.85 9.08 16.09
CA GLU A 19 6.56 8.82 14.68
C GLU A 19 5.67 7.59 14.54
N PHE A 20 4.86 7.55 13.49
CA PHE A 20 4.08 6.38 13.10
C PHE A 20 4.84 5.59 12.02
N PRO A 21 4.58 4.27 11.87
CA PRO A 21 5.32 3.43 10.92
C PRO A 21 5.03 3.81 9.46
N ALA A 22 6.01 3.57 8.59
CA ALA A 22 5.83 3.72 7.15
C ALA A 22 4.69 2.84 6.62
N ASP A 23 3.81 3.45 5.83
CA ASP A 23 2.68 2.78 5.20
C ASP A 23 2.71 2.99 3.68
N TRP A 24 3.20 1.98 2.99
CA TRP A 24 3.36 1.85 1.54
C TRP A 24 2.06 1.56 0.78
N SER A 25 0.91 1.47 1.47
CA SER A 25 -0.39 1.44 0.78
C SER A 25 -0.73 2.82 0.20
N ILE A 26 -1.45 2.84 -0.92
CA ILE A 26 -2.00 4.08 -1.49
C ILE A 26 -3.37 4.31 -0.86
N LYS A 27 -3.65 5.53 -0.39
CA LYS A 27 -4.97 5.86 0.15
C LYS A 27 -5.80 6.53 -0.93
N THR A 28 -7.08 6.22 -0.97
CA THR A 28 -8.05 6.83 -1.91
C THR A 28 -8.72 8.07 -1.32
N ARG A 29 -8.74 8.13 0.01
CA ARG A 29 -9.33 9.19 0.80
C ARG A 29 -8.64 9.27 2.16
N VAL A 30 -8.42 10.49 2.63
CA VAL A 30 -8.01 10.80 4.01
C VAL A 30 -8.97 11.85 4.54
N LEU A 31 -9.55 11.62 5.71
CA LEU A 31 -10.39 12.59 6.41
C LEU A 31 -9.71 12.98 7.72
N PHE A 32 -9.20 14.21 7.75
CA PHE A 32 -8.68 14.81 8.97
C PHE A 32 -9.82 15.44 9.77
N LEU A 33 -9.77 15.29 11.08
CA LEU A 33 -10.70 15.83 12.06
C LEU A 33 -9.88 16.57 13.12
N SER A 34 -10.29 17.78 13.48
CA SER A 34 -9.60 18.60 14.47
C SER A 34 -10.60 19.44 15.27
N PRO A 35 -10.31 19.73 16.56
CA PRO A 35 -11.04 20.75 17.30
C PRO A 35 -10.74 22.17 16.79
N GLN A 36 -9.67 22.35 16.00
CA GLN A 36 -9.29 23.63 15.41
C GLN A 36 -9.69 23.69 13.92
N PRO A 37 -10.06 24.87 13.39
CA PRO A 37 -10.53 25.01 12.02
C PRO A 37 -9.42 24.80 10.98
N PHE A 38 -9.83 24.28 9.82
CA PHE A 38 -8.97 24.12 8.63
C PHE A 38 -9.05 25.33 7.68
N SER A 39 -9.41 26.52 8.17
CA SER A 39 -9.58 27.73 7.33
C SER A 39 -8.34 28.13 6.54
N TRP A 40 -7.16 27.65 6.95
CA TRP A 40 -5.90 27.85 6.24
C TRP A 40 -5.74 26.95 5.00
N ALA A 41 -6.50 25.86 4.89
CA ALA A 41 -6.53 24.99 3.71
C ALA A 41 -7.58 25.45 2.68
N GLU A 42 -8.37 26.47 3.00
CA GLU A 42 -9.39 27.03 2.12
C GLU A 42 -8.82 28.16 1.24
N GLN A 43 -9.36 28.24 0.01
CA GLN A 43 -9.17 29.36 -0.91
C GLN A 43 -7.72 29.85 -0.96
N LEU A 44 -6.81 28.98 -1.41
CA LEU A 44 -5.41 29.34 -1.61
C LEU A 44 -5.31 30.51 -2.59
N LYS A 45 -4.43 31.49 -2.30
CA LYS A 45 -4.17 32.59 -3.23
C LYS A 45 -3.39 32.02 -4.42
N ALA A 46 -3.59 32.57 -5.61
CA ALA A 46 -2.88 32.13 -6.81
C ALA A 46 -1.34 32.12 -6.65
N GLN A 47 -0.78 33.07 -5.89
CA GLN A 47 0.66 33.10 -5.58
C GLN A 47 1.07 31.93 -4.67
N GLU A 48 0.28 31.59 -3.67
CA GLU A 48 0.54 30.47 -2.75
C GLU A 48 0.47 29.14 -3.51
N GLU A 49 -0.52 29.01 -4.41
CA GLU A 49 -0.65 27.83 -5.27
C GLU A 49 0.55 27.67 -6.22
N ALA A 50 0.91 28.75 -6.94
CA ALA A 50 2.05 28.75 -7.86
C ALA A 50 3.37 28.45 -7.15
N GLN A 51 3.57 29.01 -5.96
CA GLN A 51 4.76 28.75 -5.16
C GLN A 51 4.79 27.29 -4.66
N GLY A 52 3.67 26.74 -4.21
CA GLY A 52 3.56 25.33 -3.81
C GLY A 52 3.89 24.36 -4.95
N PHE A 53 3.42 24.63 -6.17
CA PHE A 53 3.79 23.85 -7.36
C PHE A 53 5.30 23.92 -7.65
N ALA A 54 5.87 25.12 -7.62
CA ALA A 54 7.30 25.31 -7.86
C ALA A 54 8.17 24.63 -6.78
N GLN A 55 7.73 24.67 -5.52
CA GLN A 55 8.38 24.00 -4.39
C GLN A 55 8.32 22.48 -4.52
N HIS A 56 7.17 21.92 -4.94
CA HIS A 56 7.04 20.49 -5.21
C HIS A 56 8.02 20.01 -6.28
N CYS A 57 8.07 20.69 -7.44
CA CYS A 57 9.00 20.34 -8.52
C CYS A 57 10.48 20.39 -8.12
N ARG A 58 10.82 21.28 -7.17
CA ARG A 58 12.19 21.43 -6.67
C ARG A 58 12.48 20.56 -5.44
N ALA A 59 11.50 19.79 -4.97
CA ALA A 59 11.58 19.05 -3.72
C ALA A 59 12.05 19.90 -2.53
N ALA A 60 11.61 21.17 -2.48
CA ALA A 60 12.01 22.07 -1.40
C ALA A 60 11.39 21.60 -0.08
N ALA A 61 12.20 21.44 0.97
CA ALA A 61 11.68 21.10 2.29
C ALA A 61 10.95 22.31 2.89
N PRO A 62 9.64 22.22 3.21
CA PRO A 62 8.96 23.28 3.94
C PRO A 62 9.55 23.41 5.35
N SER A 63 9.90 24.64 5.74
CA SER A 63 10.35 24.97 7.09
C SER A 63 9.23 25.68 7.83
N LEU A 64 8.62 25.00 8.81
CA LEU A 64 7.56 25.56 9.65
C LEU A 64 7.97 25.55 11.13
N PRO A 65 7.51 26.55 11.91
CA PRO A 65 7.70 26.53 13.37
C PRO A 65 6.91 25.37 14.00
N ARG A 66 7.25 25.00 15.25
CA ARG A 66 6.57 23.92 16.00
C ARG A 66 5.07 24.19 16.24
N SER A 67 4.67 25.45 16.31
CA SER A 67 3.28 25.87 16.45
C SER A 67 3.07 27.13 15.63
N VAL A 68 2.04 27.11 14.77
CA VAL A 68 1.65 28.28 13.97
C VAL A 68 0.51 28.99 14.70
N GLN A 69 0.76 30.21 15.19
CA GLN A 69 -0.25 30.95 15.96
C GLN A 69 -1.48 31.30 15.11
N GLU A 70 -1.24 31.79 13.89
CA GLU A 70 -2.28 32.18 12.93
C GLU A 70 -2.14 31.41 11.60
N PRO A 71 -2.63 30.15 11.54
CA PRO A 71 -2.46 29.30 10.35
C PRO A 71 -2.96 29.93 9.06
N ARG A 72 -4.05 30.72 9.11
CA ARG A 72 -4.65 31.35 7.93
C ARG A 72 -3.77 32.44 7.30
N LEU A 73 -2.91 33.09 8.08
CA LEU A 73 -2.03 34.16 7.59
C LEU A 73 -0.63 33.64 7.19
N SER A 74 -0.29 32.40 7.54
CA SER A 74 1.00 31.82 7.17
C SER A 74 1.03 31.40 5.70
N SER A 75 1.70 32.20 4.88
CA SER A 75 1.94 31.88 3.47
C SER A 75 2.76 30.59 3.32
N GLU A 76 3.74 30.37 4.20
CA GLU A 76 4.61 29.19 4.18
C GLU A 76 3.82 27.90 4.39
N LEU A 77 2.90 27.88 5.38
CA LEU A 77 2.02 26.74 5.63
C LEU A 77 1.12 26.45 4.43
N ARG A 78 0.58 27.50 3.82
CA ARG A 78 -0.35 27.42 2.70
C ARG A 78 0.33 26.95 1.41
N CYS A 79 1.53 27.44 1.12
CA CYS A 79 2.38 26.94 0.04
C CYS A 79 2.77 25.48 0.26
N ALA A 80 3.18 25.13 1.49
CA ALA A 80 3.57 23.75 1.84
C ALA A 80 2.39 22.77 1.76
N PHE A 81 1.19 23.24 2.10
CA PHE A 81 -0.05 22.49 1.92
C PHE A 81 -0.28 22.17 0.45
N GLN A 82 -0.25 23.19 -0.42
CA GLN A 82 -0.36 22.98 -1.86
C GLN A 82 0.70 21.99 -2.36
N GLN A 83 1.97 22.17 -1.97
CA GLN A 83 3.07 21.26 -2.31
C GLN A 83 2.78 19.80 -1.93
N SER A 84 2.15 19.57 -0.79
CA SER A 84 1.85 18.24 -0.24
C SER A 84 0.68 17.54 -0.95
N LEU A 85 -0.11 18.29 -1.74
CA LEU A 85 -1.22 17.75 -2.53
C LEU A 85 -0.78 17.30 -3.93
N VAL A 86 0.42 17.64 -4.38
CA VAL A 86 0.86 17.38 -5.75
C VAL A 86 1.42 15.96 -5.89
N TYR A 87 1.11 15.32 -7.01
CA TYR A 87 1.67 14.03 -7.43
C TYR A 87 1.75 13.96 -8.96
N TRP A 88 2.50 12.98 -9.48
CA TRP A 88 2.68 12.79 -10.92
C TRP A 88 2.03 11.50 -11.40
N LEU A 89 1.32 11.59 -12.54
CA LEU A 89 0.53 10.50 -13.10
C LEU A 89 0.75 10.38 -14.61
N HIS A 90 0.83 9.14 -15.11
CA HIS A 90 0.88 8.85 -16.54
C HIS A 90 0.25 7.47 -16.87
N PRO A 91 -0.51 7.31 -17.97
CA PRO A 91 -0.97 8.37 -18.87
C PRO A 91 -2.03 9.24 -18.18
N SER A 92 -2.23 10.46 -18.67
CA SER A 92 -3.23 11.39 -18.13
C SER A 92 -4.33 11.62 -19.17
N LEU A 93 -5.53 11.11 -18.91
CA LEU A 93 -6.71 11.32 -19.74
C LEU A 93 -7.73 12.14 -18.94
N PRO A 94 -7.88 13.46 -19.19
CA PRO A 94 -8.69 14.34 -18.35
C PRO A 94 -10.15 13.91 -18.17
N TRP A 95 -10.69 13.15 -19.12
CA TRP A 95 -12.08 12.66 -19.11
C TRP A 95 -12.27 11.31 -18.43
N LEU A 96 -11.19 10.60 -18.06
CA LEU A 96 -11.26 9.24 -17.52
C LEU A 96 -10.36 9.10 -16.29
N PRO A 97 -10.90 8.75 -15.10
CA PRO A 97 -10.06 8.45 -13.96
C PRO A 97 -9.29 7.15 -14.20
N LEU A 98 -7.96 7.23 -14.09
CA LEU A 98 -7.06 6.10 -14.31
C LEU A 98 -6.54 5.48 -13.01
N PHE A 99 -6.98 5.99 -11.85
CA PHE A 99 -6.76 5.37 -10.55
C PHE A 99 -8.05 5.38 -9.73
N PRO A 100 -8.38 4.29 -9.00
CA PRO A 100 -7.71 2.98 -9.03
C PRO A 100 -7.91 2.25 -10.37
N ARG A 101 -7.05 1.27 -10.65
CA ARG A 101 -7.22 0.33 -11.79
C ARG A 101 -7.88 -0.96 -11.30
N LEU A 102 -7.26 -1.60 -10.32
CA LEU A 102 -7.81 -2.78 -9.67
C LEU A 102 -9.00 -2.40 -8.77
N GLY A 103 -10.18 -2.99 -9.05
CA GLY A 103 -11.43 -2.71 -8.34
C GLY A 103 -12.21 -1.47 -8.82
N ALA A 104 -11.82 -0.88 -9.96
CA ALA A 104 -12.44 0.33 -10.51
C ALA A 104 -13.85 0.12 -11.10
N ASP A 105 -14.16 -1.11 -11.52
CA ASP A 105 -15.32 -1.43 -12.38
C ASP A 105 -16.68 -1.04 -11.81
N ARG A 106 -16.81 -0.97 -10.47
CA ARG A 106 -18.10 -0.66 -9.83
C ARG A 106 -18.59 0.77 -10.08
N ARG A 107 -17.70 1.72 -10.38
CA ARG A 107 -18.05 3.16 -10.49
C ARG A 107 -18.31 3.63 -11.92
N MET A 108 -17.95 2.84 -12.92
CA MET A 108 -17.89 3.27 -14.33
C MET A 108 -18.53 2.25 -15.30
N ALA A 109 -19.36 1.35 -14.78
CA ALA A 109 -20.07 0.36 -15.59
C ALA A 109 -21.01 1.04 -16.61
N GLY A 110 -21.00 0.56 -17.86
CA GLY A 110 -21.92 0.99 -18.92
C GLY A 110 -21.49 2.19 -19.76
N GLN A 111 -20.33 2.80 -19.52
CA GLN A 111 -19.80 3.83 -20.42
C GLN A 111 -19.23 3.23 -21.71
N ALA A 112 -19.51 3.87 -22.84
CA ALA A 112 -18.89 3.51 -24.12
C ALA A 112 -17.38 3.72 -24.04
N CYS A 113 -16.62 2.76 -24.57
CA CYS A 113 -15.15 2.76 -24.54
C CYS A 113 -14.59 2.67 -25.97
N PRO A 114 -14.69 3.73 -26.80
CA PRO A 114 -14.24 3.68 -28.19
C PRO A 114 -12.76 3.27 -28.33
N TRP A 115 -11.93 3.69 -27.38
CA TRP A 115 -10.49 3.37 -27.33
C TRP A 115 -10.20 1.87 -27.14
N ALA A 116 -11.16 1.07 -26.65
CA ALA A 116 -10.95 -0.36 -26.43
C ALA A 116 -10.81 -1.15 -27.75
N GLN A 117 -11.31 -0.62 -28.86
CA GLN A 117 -11.26 -1.25 -30.19
C GLN A 117 -10.20 -0.62 -31.11
N ASP A 118 -9.70 0.57 -30.77
CA ASP A 118 -8.70 1.29 -31.56
C ASP A 118 -7.29 0.77 -31.26
N GLN A 119 -6.84 -0.22 -32.03
CA GLN A 119 -5.51 -0.81 -31.88
C GLN A 119 -4.38 0.21 -32.12
N ALA A 120 -4.55 1.16 -33.05
CA ALA A 120 -3.52 2.14 -33.36
C ALA A 120 -3.31 3.09 -32.17
N LEU A 121 -4.40 3.57 -31.56
CA LEU A 121 -4.36 4.36 -30.34
C LEU A 121 -3.70 3.59 -29.19
N GLN A 122 -4.08 2.33 -28.98
CA GLN A 122 -3.51 1.49 -27.93
C GLN A 122 -2.00 1.31 -28.09
N GLN A 123 -1.52 1.08 -29.32
CA GLN A 123 -0.09 0.96 -29.59
C GLN A 123 0.66 2.26 -29.31
N VAL A 124 0.11 3.42 -29.71
CA VAL A 124 0.73 4.73 -29.42
C VAL A 124 0.82 4.97 -27.92
N LEU A 125 -0.28 4.74 -27.18
CA LEU A 125 -0.30 4.92 -25.73
C LEU A 125 0.65 3.96 -25.01
N MET A 126 0.72 2.69 -25.44
CA MET A 126 1.62 1.71 -24.85
C MET A 126 3.09 2.03 -25.14
N SER A 127 3.40 2.54 -26.33
CA SER A 127 4.74 3.00 -26.71
C SER A 127 5.19 4.18 -25.85
N ASP A 128 4.35 5.20 -25.72
CA ASP A 128 4.63 6.38 -24.88
C ASP A 128 4.75 6.01 -23.39
N TRP A 129 3.89 5.11 -22.92
CA TRP A 129 3.97 4.57 -21.57
C TRP A 129 5.28 3.83 -21.31
N SER A 130 5.76 3.03 -22.27
CA SER A 130 7.02 2.27 -22.14
C SER A 130 8.23 3.20 -21.99
N VAL A 131 8.24 4.31 -22.73
CA VAL A 131 9.27 5.36 -22.61
C VAL A 131 9.19 6.03 -21.23
N SER A 132 7.98 6.35 -20.77
CA SER A 132 7.75 6.98 -19.46
C SER A 132 8.14 6.07 -18.29
N PHE A 133 7.79 4.78 -18.36
CA PHE A 133 8.14 3.77 -17.36
C PHE A 133 9.66 3.54 -17.29
N THR A 134 10.32 3.45 -18.45
CA THR A 134 11.79 3.36 -18.53
C THR A 134 12.46 4.60 -17.92
N SER A 135 11.92 5.80 -18.19
CA SER A 135 12.41 7.04 -17.58
C SER A 135 12.28 7.03 -16.06
N LEU A 136 11.15 6.58 -15.51
CA LEU A 136 10.95 6.46 -14.07
C LEU A 136 11.92 5.49 -13.43
N TYR A 137 12.13 4.34 -14.05
CA TYR A 137 13.09 3.36 -13.56
C TYR A 137 14.53 3.90 -13.57
N ASN A 138 14.91 4.69 -14.58
CA ASN A 138 16.20 5.35 -14.61
C ASN A 138 16.35 6.39 -13.48
N LEU A 139 15.30 7.16 -13.19
CA LEU A 139 15.28 8.09 -12.03
C LEU A 139 15.41 7.33 -10.70
N LEU A 140 14.74 6.18 -10.57
CA LEU A 140 14.83 5.30 -9.40
C LEU A 140 16.27 4.80 -9.20
N ARG A 141 16.91 4.30 -10.27
CA ARG A 141 18.29 3.85 -10.25
C ARG A 141 19.29 4.96 -9.94
N ALA A 142 19.03 6.16 -10.46
CA ALA A 142 19.81 7.36 -10.18
C ALA A 142 19.54 7.96 -8.79
N ARG A 143 18.62 7.36 -8.00
CA ARG A 143 18.18 7.88 -6.68
C ARG A 143 17.65 9.31 -6.75
N LEU A 144 16.97 9.65 -7.84
CA LEU A 144 16.24 10.90 -8.03
C LEU A 144 14.72 10.71 -7.90
N CYS A 145 14.26 9.45 -7.87
CA CYS A 145 12.91 9.06 -7.53
C CYS A 145 12.98 8.06 -6.37
N PRO A 146 12.37 8.33 -5.20
CA PRO A 146 12.39 7.39 -4.07
C PRO A 146 11.66 6.10 -4.43
N TYR A 147 10.47 6.22 -5.00
CA TYR A 147 9.62 5.10 -5.32
C TYR A 147 8.59 5.53 -6.36
N PHE A 148 7.99 4.57 -7.04
CA PHE A 148 6.82 4.81 -7.87
C PHE A 148 5.97 3.53 -7.95
N TYR A 149 4.70 3.71 -8.30
CA TYR A 149 3.76 2.61 -8.50
C TYR A 149 3.43 2.43 -9.98
N VAL A 150 3.27 1.18 -10.38
CA VAL A 150 2.62 0.77 -11.63
C VAL A 150 1.31 0.11 -11.26
N CYS A 151 0.19 0.79 -11.48
CA CYS A 151 -1.13 0.26 -11.19
C CYS A 151 -1.71 -0.35 -12.46
N ALA A 152 -1.78 -1.67 -12.54
CA ALA A 152 -2.44 -2.39 -13.63
C ALA A 152 -3.84 -2.87 -13.21
N ALA A 153 -4.58 -3.45 -14.15
CA ALA A 153 -5.94 -3.88 -13.92
C ALA A 153 -6.05 -5.09 -12.97
N GLN A 154 -5.03 -5.95 -12.92
CA GLN A 154 -5.03 -7.19 -12.15
C GLN A 154 -4.08 -7.16 -10.95
N PHE A 155 -3.05 -6.32 -11.00
CA PHE A 155 -2.03 -6.20 -9.97
C PHE A 155 -1.44 -4.79 -9.97
N SER A 156 -0.74 -4.46 -8.89
CA SER A 156 0.09 -3.27 -8.81
C SER A 156 1.53 -3.66 -8.53
N VAL A 157 2.46 -2.82 -8.93
CA VAL A 157 3.89 -2.94 -8.63
C VAL A 157 4.34 -1.69 -7.89
N LEU A 158 5.07 -1.86 -6.78
CA LEU A 158 5.78 -0.79 -6.09
C LEU A 158 7.28 -0.96 -6.33
N PHE A 159 7.89 -0.03 -7.06
CA PHE A 159 9.33 0.09 -7.19
C PHE A 159 9.88 1.03 -6.13
N ARG A 160 10.94 0.63 -5.43
CA ARG A 160 11.63 1.43 -4.41
C ARG A 160 13.12 1.51 -4.71
N ALA A 161 13.70 2.69 -4.54
CA ALA A 161 15.12 2.91 -4.63
C ALA A 161 15.86 2.23 -3.49
N ALA A 162 17.16 2.02 -3.69
CA ALA A 162 18.06 1.60 -2.62
C ALA A 162 18.03 2.60 -1.45
N GLY A 163 18.03 2.10 -0.21
CA GLY A 163 17.94 2.89 1.02
C GLY A 163 16.52 3.02 1.59
N LEU A 164 15.50 2.52 0.88
CA LEU A 164 14.11 2.57 1.32
C LEU A 164 13.62 1.20 1.81
N ALA A 165 12.63 1.21 2.71
CA ALA A 165 12.04 0.03 3.30
C ALA A 165 13.07 -0.92 3.97
N GLY A 166 14.21 -0.39 4.42
CA GLY A 166 15.31 -1.15 5.00
C GLY A 166 16.11 -2.00 4.02
N SER A 167 16.03 -1.74 2.70
CA SER A 167 16.78 -2.47 1.68
C SER A 167 17.97 -1.67 1.15
N ALA A 168 19.16 -2.27 1.10
CA ALA A 168 20.36 -1.66 0.51
C ALA A 168 20.34 -1.61 -1.03
N VAL A 169 19.48 -2.41 -1.66
CA VAL A 169 19.32 -2.50 -3.12
C VAL A 169 17.93 -2.04 -3.55
N PRO A 170 17.73 -1.65 -4.83
CA PRO A 170 16.40 -1.40 -5.37
C PRO A 170 15.51 -2.64 -5.23
N THR A 171 14.22 -2.42 -4.96
CA THR A 171 13.23 -3.50 -4.83
C THR A 171 12.01 -3.21 -5.66
N ALA A 172 11.34 -4.27 -6.11
CA ALA A 172 10.04 -4.19 -6.76
C ALA A 172 9.10 -5.22 -6.12
N ALA A 173 8.00 -4.75 -5.53
CA ALA A 173 7.00 -5.57 -4.89
C ALA A 173 5.75 -5.63 -5.77
N ILE A 174 5.23 -6.82 -6.07
CA ILE A 174 4.08 -7.03 -6.97
C ILE A 174 2.95 -7.68 -6.18
N ALA A 175 1.77 -7.06 -6.16
CA ALA A 175 0.60 -7.64 -5.51
C ALA A 175 -0.75 -7.19 -6.12
N PRO A 176 -1.76 -8.08 -6.11
CA PRO A 176 -1.60 -9.52 -5.91
C PRO A 176 -0.95 -10.19 -7.13
N THR A 177 -0.44 -11.41 -7.02
CA THR A 177 0.05 -12.20 -8.16
C THR A 177 -0.75 -13.50 -8.36
N THR A 178 -0.58 -14.11 -9.53
CA THR A 178 -1.11 -15.43 -9.85
C THR A 178 0.04 -16.40 -10.13
N ARG A 179 -0.23 -17.70 -10.02
CA ARG A 179 0.74 -18.74 -10.39
C ARG A 179 1.25 -18.57 -11.82
N GLY A 180 0.36 -18.22 -12.76
CA GLY A 180 0.74 -17.97 -14.16
C GLY A 180 1.71 -16.81 -14.32
N LEU A 181 1.47 -15.69 -13.61
CA LEU A 181 2.38 -14.55 -13.61
C LEU A 181 3.75 -14.91 -13.00
N ARG A 182 3.75 -15.60 -11.86
CA ARG A 182 4.97 -16.05 -11.18
C ARG A 182 5.79 -16.98 -12.07
N HIS A 183 5.15 -17.94 -12.73
CA HIS A 183 5.81 -18.85 -13.66
C HIS A 183 6.39 -18.09 -14.88
N ALA A 184 5.64 -17.16 -15.45
CA ALA A 184 6.12 -16.33 -16.57
C ALA A 184 7.34 -15.48 -16.18
N MET A 185 7.37 -14.95 -14.96
CA MET A 185 8.52 -14.24 -14.43
C MET A 185 9.73 -15.18 -14.27
N SER A 186 9.53 -16.37 -13.70
CA SER A 186 10.60 -17.35 -13.53
C SER A 186 11.15 -17.86 -14.87
N SER A 187 10.31 -18.04 -15.90
CA SER A 187 10.76 -18.45 -17.23
C SER A 187 11.63 -17.38 -17.93
N GLU A 188 11.43 -16.11 -17.58
CA GLU A 188 12.24 -14.98 -18.05
C GLU A 188 13.50 -14.76 -17.19
N GLY A 189 13.79 -15.67 -16.26
CA GLY A 189 14.96 -15.61 -15.39
C GLY A 189 14.85 -14.58 -14.26
N ILE A 190 13.64 -14.12 -13.93
CA ILE A 190 13.44 -13.19 -12.81
C ILE A 190 13.38 -13.97 -11.51
N GLU A 191 14.39 -13.78 -10.66
CA GLU A 191 14.39 -14.31 -9.31
C GLU A 191 13.56 -13.45 -8.36
N PHE A 192 12.78 -14.10 -7.49
CA PHE A 192 11.93 -13.43 -6.54
C PHE A 192 11.67 -14.26 -5.27
N SER A 193 11.18 -13.59 -4.23
CA SER A 193 10.76 -14.19 -2.95
C SER A 193 9.28 -13.94 -2.67
N LEU A 194 8.70 -14.70 -1.75
CA LEU A 194 7.29 -14.58 -1.31
C LEU A 194 7.26 -14.29 0.20
N PRO A 195 7.60 -13.06 0.64
CA PRO A 195 7.92 -12.77 2.04
C PRO A 195 6.77 -13.07 3.02
N LEU A 196 5.52 -12.78 2.63
CA LEU A 196 4.36 -13.04 3.49
C LEU A 196 4.05 -14.53 3.66
N LEU A 197 4.44 -15.37 2.70
CA LEU A 197 4.30 -16.82 2.80
C LEU A 197 5.44 -17.41 3.64
N GLU A 198 6.66 -16.94 3.43
CA GLU A 198 7.84 -17.34 4.19
C GLU A 198 7.66 -17.07 5.70
N GLU A 199 7.23 -15.86 6.07
CA GLU A 199 6.93 -15.49 7.46
C GLU A 199 5.86 -16.40 8.11
N SER A 200 4.81 -16.73 7.37
CA SER A 200 3.73 -17.60 7.87
C SER A 200 4.23 -19.01 8.19
N ARG A 201 5.17 -19.53 7.39
CA ARG A 201 5.80 -20.83 7.61
C ARG A 201 6.75 -20.80 8.81
N THR A 202 7.58 -19.76 8.93
CA THR A 202 8.50 -19.63 10.07
C THR A 202 7.73 -19.48 11.39
N ARG A 203 6.60 -18.76 11.39
CA ARG A 203 5.75 -18.62 12.57
C ARG A 203 5.08 -19.93 12.99
N LYS A 204 4.56 -20.70 12.03
CA LYS A 204 3.97 -22.03 12.29
C LYS A 204 5.01 -23.01 12.86
N GLN A 205 6.23 -23.00 12.32
CA GLN A 205 7.31 -23.85 12.79
C GLN A 205 7.75 -23.50 14.23
N LYS A 206 7.84 -22.20 14.55
CA LYS A 206 8.15 -21.75 15.93
C LYS A 206 7.05 -22.12 16.93
N SER A 207 5.77 -22.04 16.54
CA SER A 207 4.67 -22.45 17.42
C SER A 207 4.60 -23.97 17.65
N SER A 208 5.01 -24.78 16.66
CA SER A 208 5.10 -26.24 16.83
C SER A 208 6.30 -26.67 17.67
N GLU A 209 7.40 -25.92 17.64
CA GLU A 209 8.57 -26.21 18.49
C GLU A 209 8.31 -25.83 19.96
N GLU A 210 7.60 -24.73 20.22
CA GLU A 210 7.22 -24.30 21.59
C GLU A 210 6.18 -25.22 22.26
N SER A 211 5.41 -25.97 21.46
CA SER A 211 4.43 -26.94 21.98
C SER A 211 5.00 -28.34 22.26
N LEU A 212 6.26 -28.61 21.87
CA LEU A 212 6.92 -29.90 22.10
C LEU A 212 7.82 -29.93 23.35
N GLU A 213 8.00 -28.80 24.06
CA GLU A 213 8.86 -28.73 25.25
C GLU A 213 8.11 -28.85 26.60
N THR A 214 6.81 -29.20 26.59
CA THR A 214 6.06 -29.41 27.85
C THR A 214 5.32 -30.74 27.88
N GLU A 215 6.05 -31.86 27.83
CA GLU A 215 5.54 -33.13 28.35
C GLU A 215 6.34 -33.55 29.59
N SER A 216 5.73 -33.36 30.76
CA SER A 216 6.02 -34.14 31.97
C SER A 216 4.71 -34.79 32.45
N PRO A 217 4.75 -36.04 32.93
CA PRO A 217 3.57 -36.86 33.15
C PRO A 217 2.95 -36.57 34.53
N GLY A 218 1.64 -36.38 34.60
CA GLY A 218 0.92 -36.29 35.86
C GLY A 218 -0.56 -35.97 35.68
N GLY A 219 -1.42 -36.97 35.89
CA GLY A 219 -2.85 -36.92 35.59
C GLY A 219 -3.75 -36.20 36.60
N GLY A 220 -5.03 -36.10 36.25
CA GLY A 220 -6.13 -35.75 37.17
C GLY A 220 -7.31 -35.01 36.52
N SER A 221 -8.35 -35.77 36.19
CA SER A 221 -9.74 -35.44 35.78
C SER A 221 -10.41 -34.18 36.39
N SER A 222 -11.16 -33.39 35.59
CA SER A 222 -12.66 -33.36 35.61
C SER A 222 -13.33 -32.17 34.86
N VAL A 223 -14.09 -32.49 33.80
CA VAL A 223 -15.48 -32.07 33.39
C VAL A 223 -15.89 -30.58 33.16
N GLU A 224 -16.16 -30.29 31.87
CA GLU A 224 -17.26 -29.56 31.16
C GLU A 224 -17.75 -28.15 31.58
N ASP A 225 -17.80 -27.17 30.64
CA ASP A 225 -19.00 -26.84 29.83
C ASP A 225 -18.73 -25.72 28.77
N ALA A 226 -19.60 -25.67 27.76
CA ALA A 226 -19.53 -25.24 26.36
C ALA A 226 -19.51 -23.73 26.02
N GLY A 227 -19.05 -23.42 24.79
CA GLY A 227 -19.32 -22.15 24.11
C GLY A 227 -18.54 -21.83 22.83
N GLU A 228 -18.89 -22.51 21.72
CA GLU A 228 -18.70 -22.19 20.29
C GLU A 228 -17.31 -22.41 19.60
N PRO A 229 -17.28 -23.10 18.43
CA PRO A 229 -16.06 -23.61 17.82
C PRO A 229 -15.38 -22.58 16.90
N ALA A 230 -14.07 -22.41 17.07
CA ALA A 230 -13.20 -21.90 16.02
C ALA A 230 -13.16 -22.94 14.87
N PRO A 231 -13.01 -22.53 13.60
CA PRO A 231 -12.79 -23.47 12.51
C PRO A 231 -11.43 -24.14 12.74
N SER A 232 -11.45 -25.38 13.25
CA SER A 232 -10.34 -26.29 13.12
C SER A 232 -10.24 -26.63 11.64
N ASP A 233 -9.24 -26.05 10.97
CA ASP A 233 -8.58 -26.81 9.91
C ASP A 233 -7.84 -27.94 10.66
N ASP A 234 -8.59 -28.99 10.98
CA ASP A 234 -8.01 -30.30 11.18
C ASP A 234 -7.20 -30.59 9.93
N ASP A 235 -5.89 -30.71 10.12
CA ASP A 235 -5.05 -31.47 9.22
C ASP A 235 -5.69 -32.87 9.14
N ASP A 236 -6.45 -33.10 8.07
CA ASP A 236 -6.97 -34.39 7.66
C ASP A 236 -5.77 -35.29 7.27
N ASP A 237 -5.07 -35.77 8.29
CA ASP A 237 -4.32 -37.02 8.28
C ASP A 237 -5.27 -38.24 8.35
N GLY A 238 -6.58 -38.04 8.21
CA GLY A 238 -7.63 -39.07 8.16
C GLY A 238 -7.76 -39.81 6.83
N SER A 239 -6.85 -39.62 5.86
CA SER A 239 -6.97 -40.29 4.55
C SER A 239 -6.58 -41.78 4.53
N PHE A 240 -6.11 -42.36 5.66
CA PHE A 240 -5.61 -43.74 5.68
C PHE A 240 -6.28 -44.70 6.69
N SER A 241 -7.22 -44.26 7.55
CA SER A 241 -7.84 -45.18 8.53
C SER A 241 -8.80 -46.20 7.89
N TRP A 242 -9.45 -45.85 6.78
CA TRP A 242 -10.28 -46.82 6.02
C TRP A 242 -9.44 -47.89 5.30
N LEU A 243 -8.16 -47.60 5.00
CA LEU A 243 -7.23 -48.56 4.38
C LEU A 243 -6.75 -49.62 5.38
N GLU A 244 -6.73 -49.29 6.67
CA GLU A 244 -6.55 -50.23 7.79
C GLU A 244 -7.74 -51.18 7.92
N GLU A 245 -8.95 -50.64 7.84
CA GLU A 245 -10.19 -51.41 7.97
C GLU A 245 -10.45 -52.36 6.78
N MET A 246 -9.88 -52.06 5.61
CA MET A 246 -9.99 -52.87 4.39
C MET A 246 -8.79 -53.80 4.11
N GLY A 247 -7.76 -53.81 4.96
CA GLY A 247 -6.62 -54.73 4.85
C GLY A 247 -5.69 -54.51 3.65
N VAL A 248 -5.56 -53.27 3.15
CA VAL A 248 -4.80 -52.95 1.91
C VAL A 248 -3.42 -52.30 2.19
N GLN A 249 -2.93 -52.37 3.44
CA GLN A 249 -1.69 -51.70 3.84
C GLN A 249 -0.45 -52.11 3.03
N ASP A 250 -0.34 -53.36 2.59
CA ASP A 250 0.86 -53.90 1.93
C ASP A 250 1.05 -53.47 0.45
N LYS A 251 0.15 -52.65 -0.13
CA LYS A 251 0.23 -52.26 -1.55
C LYS A 251 0.29 -50.76 -1.82
N VAL A 252 0.20 -49.89 -0.81
CA VAL A 252 0.34 -48.44 -1.04
C VAL A 252 1.81 -48.07 -0.98
N LYS A 253 2.44 -48.01 -2.15
CA LYS A 253 3.78 -47.43 -2.33
C LYS A 253 3.80 -46.01 -1.73
N LYS A 254 4.93 -45.66 -1.10
CA LYS A 254 5.26 -44.30 -0.62
C LYS A 254 4.76 -43.22 -1.59
N PRO A 255 4.31 -42.05 -1.10
CA PRO A 255 3.62 -41.06 -1.92
C PRO A 255 4.42 -40.75 -3.19
N ASP A 256 3.82 -41.08 -4.34
CA ASP A 256 4.42 -40.83 -5.65
C ASP A 256 4.74 -39.34 -5.80
N THR A 257 5.84 -39.01 -6.47
CA THR A 257 6.32 -37.65 -6.74
C THR A 257 5.22 -36.74 -7.30
N ILE A 258 4.26 -37.33 -8.01
CA ILE A 258 3.08 -36.69 -8.60
C ILE A 258 2.11 -36.17 -7.51
N SER A 259 1.90 -36.92 -6.44
CA SER A 259 1.03 -36.50 -5.32
C SER A 259 1.63 -35.35 -4.52
N ILE A 260 2.96 -35.33 -4.36
CA ILE A 260 3.70 -34.24 -3.71
C ILE A 260 3.70 -33.00 -4.60
N GLN A 261 3.88 -33.16 -5.92
CA GLN A 261 3.72 -32.07 -6.89
C GLN A 261 2.31 -31.49 -6.87
N LEU A 262 1.26 -32.32 -6.90
CA LEU A 262 -0.14 -31.87 -6.83
C LEU A 262 -0.45 -31.10 -5.54
N ARG A 263 0.09 -31.53 -4.40
CA ARG A 263 -0.07 -30.81 -3.12
C ARG A 263 0.65 -29.46 -3.13
N LYS A 264 1.87 -29.40 -3.67
CA LYS A 264 2.63 -28.15 -3.86
C LYS A 264 1.90 -27.20 -4.80
N GLU A 265 1.38 -27.70 -5.91
CA GLU A 265 0.58 -26.93 -6.87
C GLU A 265 -0.72 -26.42 -6.26
N LYS A 266 -1.45 -27.25 -5.48
CA LYS A 266 -2.68 -26.83 -4.79
C LYS A 266 -2.42 -25.69 -3.81
N HIS A 267 -1.30 -25.74 -3.08
CA HIS A 267 -0.93 -24.70 -2.12
C HIS A 267 -0.46 -23.39 -2.81
N GLU A 268 0.25 -23.49 -3.93
CA GLU A 268 0.64 -22.33 -4.74
C GLU A 268 -0.56 -21.63 -5.40
N VAL A 269 -1.61 -22.37 -5.78
CA VAL A 269 -2.84 -21.79 -6.35
C VAL A 269 -3.72 -21.15 -5.26
N GLN A 270 -3.68 -21.64 -4.01
CA GLN A 270 -4.51 -21.12 -2.91
C GLN A 270 -4.17 -19.67 -2.49
N VAL A 271 -2.94 -19.22 -2.74
CA VAL A 271 -2.51 -17.85 -2.43
C VAL A 271 -2.83 -16.85 -3.54
N ASP A 272 -3.21 -17.31 -4.73
CA ASP A 272 -3.47 -16.42 -5.87
C ASP A 272 -4.53 -15.37 -5.56
N HIS A 273 -4.31 -14.15 -6.05
CA HIS A 273 -5.17 -12.99 -5.81
C HIS A 273 -5.25 -12.52 -4.34
N ARG A 274 -4.54 -13.15 -3.40
CA ARG A 274 -4.49 -12.75 -1.98
C ARG A 274 -3.26 -11.90 -1.68
N PRO A 275 -3.25 -11.11 -0.59
CA PRO A 275 -2.06 -10.37 -0.16
C PRO A 275 -0.82 -11.26 -0.01
N GLU A 276 -1.00 -12.52 0.43
CA GLU A 276 0.07 -13.50 0.61
C GLU A 276 0.80 -13.88 -0.68
N SER A 277 0.20 -13.60 -1.86
CA SER A 277 0.86 -13.76 -3.17
C SER A 277 1.84 -12.63 -3.51
N LEU A 278 2.13 -11.72 -2.57
CA LEU A 278 3.12 -10.66 -2.78
C LEU A 278 4.46 -11.25 -3.22
N VAL A 279 4.91 -10.82 -4.39
CA VAL A 279 6.22 -11.16 -4.94
C VAL A 279 7.17 -10.01 -4.70
N LEU A 280 8.36 -10.30 -4.18
CA LEU A 280 9.43 -9.33 -3.99
C LEU A 280 10.64 -9.66 -4.87
N VAL A 281 10.93 -8.76 -5.80
CA VAL A 281 12.11 -8.78 -6.70
C VAL A 281 13.14 -7.77 -6.17
N ARG A 282 14.43 -8.12 -6.22
CA ARG A 282 15.53 -7.30 -5.65
C ARG A 282 16.68 -7.11 -6.63
N GLY A 283 17.42 -6.02 -6.44
CA GLY A 283 18.71 -5.80 -7.10
C GLY A 283 18.59 -5.67 -8.61
N SER A 284 19.49 -6.32 -9.36
CA SER A 284 19.50 -6.28 -10.83
C SER A 284 18.23 -6.86 -11.46
N ASN A 285 17.56 -7.81 -10.80
CA ASN A 285 16.32 -8.42 -11.29
C ASN A 285 15.18 -7.40 -11.45
N THR A 286 15.22 -6.25 -10.78
CA THR A 286 14.21 -5.19 -10.99
C THR A 286 14.26 -4.59 -12.39
N PHE A 287 15.43 -4.63 -13.06
CA PHE A 287 15.55 -4.21 -14.46
C PHE A 287 14.99 -5.26 -15.42
N THR A 288 15.25 -6.54 -15.15
CA THR A 288 14.63 -7.63 -15.92
C THR A 288 13.11 -7.58 -15.79
N LEU A 289 12.59 -7.29 -14.59
CA LEU A 289 11.17 -7.07 -14.35
C LEU A 289 10.60 -5.89 -15.15
N LEU A 290 11.32 -4.76 -15.25
CA LEU A 290 10.92 -3.63 -16.09
C LEU A 290 10.68 -4.10 -17.54
N ASN A 291 11.65 -4.80 -18.13
CA ASN A 291 11.58 -5.27 -19.51
C ASN A 291 10.46 -6.30 -19.71
N PHE A 292 10.27 -7.19 -18.74
CA PHE A 292 9.17 -8.13 -18.71
C PHE A 292 7.82 -7.41 -18.72
N LEU A 293 7.61 -6.43 -17.83
CA LEU A 293 6.36 -5.68 -17.73
C LEU A 293 6.06 -4.86 -19.00
N ILE A 294 7.07 -4.29 -19.64
CA ILE A 294 6.92 -3.60 -20.94
C ILE A 294 6.41 -4.56 -22.03
N SER A 295 6.89 -5.80 -22.02
CA SER A 295 6.50 -6.82 -23.00
C SER A 295 5.25 -7.62 -22.58
N CYS A 296 4.73 -7.40 -21.38
CA CYS A 296 3.70 -8.23 -20.77
C CYS A 296 2.30 -7.88 -21.32
N ARG A 297 1.69 -8.79 -22.09
CA ARG A 297 0.36 -8.58 -22.68
C ARG A 297 -0.77 -8.55 -21.66
N SER A 298 -0.64 -9.25 -20.53
CA SER A 298 -1.68 -9.32 -19.48
C SER A 298 -1.75 -8.07 -18.59
N LEU A 299 -0.87 -7.10 -18.83
CA LEU A 299 -0.75 -5.86 -18.10
C LEU A 299 -1.92 -4.89 -18.40
N VAL A 300 -2.50 -4.99 -19.60
CA VAL A 300 -3.59 -4.13 -20.08
C VAL A 300 -4.94 -4.82 -19.86
N ALA A 301 -5.93 -4.07 -19.37
CA ALA A 301 -7.31 -4.58 -19.24
C ALA A 301 -7.89 -4.92 -20.61
N VAL A 302 -8.54 -6.09 -20.72
CA VAL A 302 -9.24 -6.51 -21.95
C VAL A 302 -10.68 -6.00 -22.01
N ALA A 303 -11.26 -5.62 -20.88
CA ALA A 303 -12.65 -5.20 -20.76
C ALA A 303 -12.81 -4.06 -19.74
N GLY A 304 -13.96 -3.39 -19.80
CA GLY A 304 -14.31 -2.30 -18.90
C GLY A 304 -13.90 -0.90 -19.40
N PRO A 305 -14.21 0.15 -18.60
CA PRO A 305 -13.96 1.57 -18.89
C PRO A 305 -12.49 1.91 -19.14
N GLN A 306 -11.60 1.00 -18.81
CA GLN A 306 -10.17 1.19 -18.81
C GLN A 306 -9.44 0.23 -19.77
N ALA A 307 -10.22 -0.52 -20.56
CA ALA A 307 -9.73 -1.51 -21.53
C ALA A 307 -8.81 -0.89 -22.58
N GLY A 308 -7.76 -1.62 -22.97
CA GLY A 308 -6.79 -1.17 -23.98
C GLY A 308 -5.82 -0.08 -23.51
N LEU A 309 -6.01 0.50 -22.31
CA LEU A 309 -5.15 1.57 -21.81
C LEU A 309 -3.99 1.00 -20.97
N PRO A 310 -2.75 1.50 -21.14
CA PRO A 310 -1.59 1.02 -20.39
C PRO A 310 -1.67 1.38 -18.90
N PRO A 311 -1.04 0.63 -17.98
CA PRO A 311 -1.12 0.87 -16.55
C PRO A 311 -0.82 2.30 -16.13
N THR A 312 -1.32 2.66 -14.96
CA THR A 312 -1.13 3.99 -14.42
C THR A 312 0.13 4.05 -13.58
N LEU A 313 1.08 4.84 -14.02
CA LEU A 313 2.28 5.22 -13.30
C LEU A 313 1.93 6.31 -12.30
N LEU A 314 2.32 6.14 -11.03
CA LEU A 314 2.18 7.14 -9.97
C LEU A 314 3.53 7.38 -9.32
N ALA A 315 3.97 8.64 -9.25
CA ALA A 315 5.26 8.98 -8.66
C ALA A 315 5.19 10.27 -7.81
N PRO A 316 6.08 10.40 -6.81
CA PRO A 316 6.23 11.62 -6.01
C PRO A 316 7.02 12.71 -6.71
N VAL A 317 7.74 12.39 -7.80
CA VAL A 317 8.62 13.30 -8.51
C VAL A 317 8.26 13.39 -10.00
N ALA A 318 8.68 14.47 -10.64
CA ALA A 318 8.50 14.66 -12.08
C ALA A 318 9.27 13.60 -12.89
N PHE A 319 8.68 13.17 -13.99
CA PHE A 319 9.29 12.21 -14.92
C PHE A 319 8.80 12.46 -16.35
N ARG A 320 9.51 11.91 -17.34
CA ARG A 320 9.13 12.03 -18.76
C ARG A 320 7.74 11.44 -18.98
N GLY A 321 6.85 12.20 -19.63
CA GLY A 321 5.45 11.81 -19.86
C GLY A 321 4.53 12.00 -18.65
N GLY A 322 5.10 12.17 -17.44
CA GLY A 322 4.36 12.46 -16.23
C GLY A 322 3.59 13.77 -16.34
N THR A 323 2.30 13.74 -16.04
CA THR A 323 1.47 14.93 -15.88
C THR A 323 1.33 15.24 -14.40
N MET A 324 1.48 16.50 -14.03
CA MET A 324 1.24 16.95 -12.65
C MET A 324 -0.26 16.95 -12.36
N HIS A 325 -0.64 16.36 -11.22
CA HIS A 325 -1.99 16.37 -10.69
C HIS A 325 -1.99 16.86 -9.24
N THR A 326 -3.15 17.30 -8.77
CA THR A 326 -3.36 17.76 -7.39
C THR A 326 -4.46 16.94 -6.74
N LEU A 327 -4.23 16.48 -5.51
CA LEU A 327 -5.23 15.85 -4.66
C LEU A 327 -6.36 16.85 -4.38
N LYS A 328 -7.61 16.39 -4.42
CA LYS A 328 -8.76 17.24 -4.16
C LYS A 328 -8.92 17.41 -2.65
N ALA A 329 -8.60 18.59 -2.14
CA ALA A 329 -8.82 18.97 -0.75
C ALA A 329 -10.14 19.74 -0.59
N ARG A 330 -10.92 19.38 0.43
CA ARG A 330 -12.19 20.04 0.77
C ARG A 330 -12.31 20.14 2.27
N THR A 331 -12.59 21.32 2.77
CA THR A 331 -12.89 21.55 4.18
C THR A 331 -14.39 21.53 4.40
N LEU A 332 -14.81 20.96 5.52
CA LEU A 332 -16.19 21.02 5.99
C LEU A 332 -16.16 21.32 7.49
N SER A 333 -16.98 22.27 7.91
CA SER A 333 -17.17 22.61 9.32
C SER A 333 -18.53 22.09 9.77
N GLY A 334 -18.57 21.34 10.87
CA GLY A 334 -19.81 20.78 11.42
C GLY A 334 -19.83 20.82 12.94
N ARG A 335 -21.01 20.66 13.52
CA ARG A 335 -21.20 20.50 14.97
C ARG A 335 -21.48 19.05 15.28
N ALA A 336 -20.64 18.42 16.11
CA ALA A 336 -20.88 17.08 16.61
C ALA A 336 -21.51 17.16 18.00
N ARG A 337 -22.56 16.37 18.22
CA ARG A 337 -23.22 16.26 19.53
C ARG A 337 -22.57 15.10 20.29
N LEU A 338 -21.84 15.41 21.35
CA LEU A 338 -21.31 14.42 22.31
C LEU A 338 -22.16 14.46 23.59
N GLN A 339 -22.08 13.41 24.41
CA GLN A 339 -22.96 13.15 25.58
C GLN A 339 -22.99 14.26 26.67
N GLY A 340 -22.25 15.37 26.50
CA GLY A 340 -22.28 16.53 27.40
C GLY A 340 -22.33 17.91 26.72
N GLY A 341 -22.48 18.01 25.39
CA GLY A 341 -22.51 19.30 24.68
C GLY A 341 -22.34 19.21 23.16
N PHE A 342 -22.40 20.37 22.48
CA PHE A 342 -21.98 20.52 21.08
C PHE A 342 -20.51 20.93 21.06
N GLU A 343 -19.65 20.13 20.44
CA GLU A 343 -18.30 20.54 20.08
C GLU A 343 -18.25 20.82 18.58
N ASP A 344 -17.67 21.96 18.21
CA ASP A 344 -17.36 22.24 16.81
C ASP A 344 -16.26 21.27 16.35
N VAL A 345 -16.57 20.43 15.38
CA VAL A 345 -15.62 19.49 14.77
C VAL A 345 -15.37 19.93 13.35
N PHE A 346 -14.14 20.32 13.09
CA PHE A 346 -13.70 20.72 11.78
C PHE A 346 -13.13 19.52 11.06
N SER A 347 -13.32 19.48 9.75
CA SER A 347 -12.82 18.40 8.92
C SER A 347 -12.18 18.88 7.64
N LEU A 348 -11.13 18.16 7.22
CA LEU A 348 -10.45 18.34 5.95
C LEU A 348 -10.39 16.99 5.25
N GLU A 349 -11.13 16.88 4.15
CA GLU A 349 -11.17 15.71 3.29
C GLU A 349 -10.17 15.88 2.13
N VAL A 350 -9.30 14.90 1.94
CA VAL A 350 -8.35 14.81 0.81
C VAL A 350 -8.69 13.57 -0.02
N LEU A 351 -8.97 13.75 -1.30
CA LEU A 351 -9.38 12.71 -2.24
C LEU A 351 -8.39 12.56 -3.40
N GLY A 352 -8.15 11.32 -3.80
CA GLY A 352 -7.23 10.95 -4.89
C GLY A 352 -6.22 9.90 -4.43
N PRO A 353 -5.20 9.57 -5.24
CA PRO A 353 -4.14 8.65 -4.87
C PRO A 353 -3.19 9.32 -3.87
N VAL A 354 -3.52 9.29 -2.58
CA VAL A 354 -2.66 9.79 -1.52
C VAL A 354 -1.52 8.80 -1.32
N LEU A 355 -0.34 9.18 -1.82
CA LEU A 355 0.89 8.40 -1.75
C LEU A 355 1.52 8.46 -0.34
N PRO A 356 2.39 7.51 0.04
CA PRO A 356 3.03 7.48 1.35
C PRO A 356 3.67 8.81 1.78
N HIS A 357 4.45 9.44 0.89
CA HIS A 357 5.09 10.73 1.18
C HIS A 357 4.07 11.87 1.41
N SER A 358 2.95 11.88 0.67
CA SER A 358 1.91 12.91 0.79
C SER A 358 1.18 12.80 2.12
N LEU A 359 0.88 11.57 2.57
CA LEU A 359 0.28 11.34 3.89
C LEU A 359 1.19 11.90 4.99
N HIS A 360 2.48 11.54 4.96
CA HIS A 360 3.41 12.01 5.97
C HIS A 360 3.61 13.54 5.91
N ALA A 361 3.78 14.11 4.72
CA ALA A 361 3.88 15.56 4.54
C ALA A 361 2.66 16.28 5.13
N LEU A 362 1.44 15.83 4.84
CA LEU A 362 0.22 16.40 5.41
C LEU A 362 0.21 16.30 6.94
N THR A 363 0.59 15.16 7.53
CA THR A 363 0.66 15.01 9.00
C THR A 363 1.70 15.95 9.64
N LEU A 364 2.84 16.16 8.97
CA LEU A 364 3.87 17.11 9.42
C LEU A 364 3.38 18.56 9.39
N LEU A 365 2.55 18.94 8.41
CA LEU A 365 1.93 20.27 8.35
C LEU A 365 0.83 20.44 9.40
N LEU A 366 0.05 19.38 9.62
CA LEU A 366 -1.07 19.39 10.54
C LEU A 366 -0.65 19.48 12.00
N GLY A 367 0.49 18.89 12.38
CA GLY A 367 1.01 19.02 13.74
C GLY A 367 1.10 20.49 14.20
N PRO A 368 1.87 21.35 13.51
CA PRO A 368 1.94 22.77 13.83
C PRO A 368 0.63 23.54 13.61
N ALA A 369 -0.13 23.23 12.55
CA ALA A 369 -1.34 23.97 12.19
C ALA A 369 -2.55 23.67 13.10
N GLN A 370 -2.57 22.48 13.71
CA GLN A 370 -3.63 21.97 14.58
C GLN A 370 -3.15 21.81 16.03
N ARG A 371 -2.04 22.47 16.40
CA ARG A 371 -1.48 22.51 17.77
C ARG A 371 -1.27 21.11 18.39
N GLY A 372 -0.75 20.18 17.58
CA GLY A 372 -0.43 18.83 18.02
C GLY A 372 -1.65 17.93 18.27
N SER A 373 -2.84 18.30 17.77
CA SER A 373 -4.09 17.57 18.02
C SER A 373 -4.93 17.41 16.76
N PHE A 374 -4.93 16.22 16.16
CA PHE A 374 -5.84 15.87 15.07
C PHE A 374 -6.03 14.36 14.97
N ARG A 375 -7.10 13.93 14.29
CA ARG A 375 -7.36 12.54 13.92
C ARG A 375 -7.46 12.42 12.42
N ALA A 376 -6.97 11.33 11.83
CA ALA A 376 -7.03 11.06 10.41
C ALA A 376 -7.65 9.68 10.18
N LEU A 377 -8.79 9.65 9.49
CA LEU A 377 -9.42 8.42 9.02
C LEU A 377 -8.92 8.14 7.60
N LEU A 378 -8.31 6.97 7.41
CA LEU A 378 -7.59 6.59 6.21
C LEU A 378 -8.36 5.49 5.48
N SER A 379 -8.64 5.71 4.19
CA SER A 379 -9.28 4.74 3.31
C SER A 379 -8.24 4.19 2.32
N PRO A 380 -7.49 3.13 2.68
CA PRO A 380 -6.50 2.53 1.79
C PRO A 380 -7.17 1.89 0.57
N HIS A 381 -6.45 1.86 -0.54
CA HIS A 381 -6.74 0.97 -1.66
C HIS A 381 -6.30 -0.43 -1.25
N GLU A 382 -7.25 -1.28 -0.86
CA GLU A 382 -6.99 -2.60 -0.26
C GLU A 382 -5.89 -3.43 -0.93
N PRO A 383 -5.82 -3.54 -2.28
CA PRO A 383 -4.78 -4.33 -2.92
C PRO A 383 -3.35 -3.83 -2.67
N SER A 384 -3.18 -2.55 -2.36
CA SER A 384 -1.88 -1.96 -2.06
C SER A 384 -1.41 -2.21 -0.62
N ALA A 385 -2.25 -2.79 0.26
CA ALA A 385 -1.89 -3.08 1.64
C ALA A 385 -0.73 -4.06 1.78
N ALA A 386 -0.63 -5.02 0.85
CA ALA A 386 0.44 -6.01 0.82
C ALA A 386 1.84 -5.40 0.67
N PHE A 387 1.97 -4.17 0.15
CA PHE A 387 3.27 -3.50 0.01
C PHE A 387 3.95 -3.13 1.32
N ASN A 388 3.25 -3.30 2.44
CA ASN A 388 3.79 -3.15 3.79
C ASN A 388 4.52 -4.38 4.32
N ALA A 389 4.68 -5.45 3.52
CA ALA A 389 5.53 -6.56 3.90
C ALA A 389 7.00 -6.12 3.97
N ALA A 390 7.70 -6.61 4.99
CA ALA A 390 9.12 -6.33 5.16
C ALA A 390 9.95 -7.07 4.09
N PRO A 391 10.91 -6.41 3.43
CA PRO A 391 11.94 -7.14 2.70
C PRO A 391 12.88 -7.84 3.69
N PRO A 392 13.52 -8.96 3.30
CA PRO A 392 14.54 -9.62 4.13
C PRO A 392 15.65 -8.62 4.52
N GLN A 393 15.92 -8.51 5.83
CA GLN A 393 16.87 -7.55 6.38
C GLN A 393 18.28 -7.78 5.82
N GLU A 394 18.88 -6.71 5.29
CA GLU A 394 20.30 -6.67 4.94
C GLU A 394 20.94 -5.51 5.71
N GLY A 395 22.01 -5.82 6.45
CA GLY A 395 22.75 -4.84 7.23
C GLY A 395 23.43 -3.78 6.35
N LEU A 396 23.66 -2.61 6.97
CA LEU A 396 24.25 -1.36 6.47
C LEU A 396 23.25 -0.39 5.81
N GLN A 397 22.68 0.48 6.66
CA GLN A 397 22.16 1.78 6.24
C GLN A 397 23.34 2.64 5.78
N GLN A 398 23.47 2.91 4.48
CA GLN A 398 24.27 4.03 4.00
C GLN A 398 23.44 5.30 4.16
N GLU A 399 24.00 6.32 4.82
CA GLU A 399 23.45 7.67 4.79
C GLU A 399 23.44 8.15 3.34
N LEU A 400 22.26 8.46 2.82
CA LEU A 400 22.08 8.91 1.46
C LEU A 400 21.25 10.20 1.44
N PRO A 401 21.59 11.15 0.56
CA PRO A 401 20.87 12.41 0.48
C PRO A 401 19.40 12.13 0.11
N PRO A 402 18.45 12.90 0.69
CA PRO A 402 17.03 12.71 0.45
C PRO A 402 16.74 12.93 -1.04
N CYS A 403 16.22 11.90 -1.71
CA CYS A 403 16.00 11.86 -3.15
C CYS A 403 14.75 12.65 -3.59
N GLY A 404 14.67 13.92 -3.20
CA GLY A 404 13.55 14.79 -3.51
C GLY A 404 12.34 14.64 -2.57
N LEU A 405 12.54 14.09 -1.37
CA LEU A 405 11.55 14.10 -0.29
C LEU A 405 12.00 14.98 0.87
N HIS A 406 11.05 15.40 1.71
CA HIS A 406 11.38 16.02 2.99
C HIS A 406 12.19 15.05 3.86
N PRO A 407 13.26 15.49 4.58
CA PRO A 407 14.15 14.61 5.34
C PRO A 407 13.42 13.65 6.30
N LYS A 408 12.51 14.17 7.13
CA LYS A 408 11.70 13.32 8.03
C LYS A 408 10.89 12.24 7.29
N THR A 409 10.41 12.55 6.08
CA THR A 409 9.66 11.58 5.26
C THR A 409 10.57 10.53 4.69
N TRP A 410 11.79 10.92 4.32
CA TRP A 410 12.82 9.96 3.94
C TRP A 410 13.15 9.04 5.10
N ASP A 411 13.40 9.59 6.29
CA ASP A 411 13.74 8.80 7.49
C ASP A 411 12.64 7.79 7.82
N GLN A 412 11.37 8.21 7.84
CA GLN A 412 10.24 7.30 8.03
C GLN A 412 10.20 6.18 6.98
N LEU A 413 10.28 6.53 5.68
CA LEU A 413 10.19 5.54 4.60
C LEU A 413 11.45 4.67 4.45
N SER A 414 12.57 5.08 5.04
CA SER A 414 13.81 4.29 5.07
C SER A 414 13.71 3.09 6.02
N GLN A 415 12.84 3.18 7.04
CA GLN A 415 12.63 2.12 8.01
C GLN A 415 11.99 0.89 7.37
N SER A 416 12.32 -0.29 7.89
CA SER A 416 11.67 -1.53 7.47
C SER A 416 10.17 -1.48 7.75
N PRO A 417 9.31 -1.83 6.76
CA PRO A 417 7.86 -1.87 6.96
C PRO A 417 7.48 -2.84 8.09
N THR A 418 6.58 -2.42 8.97
CA THR A 418 6.13 -3.22 10.13
C THR A 418 4.65 -3.60 10.08
N LEU A 419 3.90 -3.11 9.10
CA LEU A 419 2.44 -3.30 9.01
C LEU A 419 2.06 -4.63 8.33
N GLY A 420 3.02 -5.37 7.76
CA GLY A 420 2.79 -6.67 7.13
C GLY A 420 1.78 -6.58 5.98
N LYS A 421 0.64 -7.28 6.10
CA LYS A 421 -0.45 -7.23 5.11
C LYS A 421 -1.54 -6.18 5.41
N SER A 422 -1.37 -5.38 6.44
CA SER A 422 -2.33 -4.37 6.88
C SER A 422 -1.94 -2.97 6.41
N SER A 423 -2.81 -1.99 6.65
CA SER A 423 -2.57 -0.58 6.31
C SER A 423 -3.14 0.29 7.41
N LEU A 424 -2.62 1.50 7.58
CA LEU A 424 -3.16 2.42 8.58
C LEU A 424 -4.60 2.79 8.21
N ARG A 425 -5.51 2.70 9.18
CA ARG A 425 -6.94 3.03 9.07
C ARG A 425 -7.32 4.25 9.88
N LEU A 426 -6.67 4.41 11.02
CA LEU A 426 -6.81 5.55 11.92
C LEU A 426 -5.42 5.97 12.37
N LEU A 427 -5.14 7.26 12.27
CA LEU A 427 -3.99 7.90 12.88
C LEU A 427 -4.50 9.02 13.78
N GLU A 428 -4.01 9.10 15.01
CA GLU A 428 -4.39 10.13 15.97
C GLU A 428 -3.12 10.77 16.52
N MET A 429 -3.01 12.08 16.34
CA MET A 429 -1.99 12.88 16.99
C MET A 429 -2.62 13.57 18.21
N LYS A 430 -2.00 13.39 19.37
CA LYS A 430 -2.35 14.10 20.60
C LYS A 430 -1.06 14.48 21.32
N ASP A 431 -0.95 15.75 21.72
CA ASP A 431 0.23 16.31 22.38
C ASP A 431 1.53 16.03 21.61
N TYR A 432 1.46 16.11 20.26
CA TYR A 432 2.55 15.83 19.33
C TYR A 432 3.05 14.36 19.31
N CYS A 433 2.35 13.45 19.96
CA CYS A 433 2.58 12.00 19.85
C CYS A 433 1.52 11.35 18.97
N TYR A 434 1.92 10.34 18.20
CA TYR A 434 1.04 9.56 17.35
C TYR A 434 0.60 8.26 18.04
N THR A 435 -0.65 7.90 17.82
CA THR A 435 -1.20 6.56 18.01
C THR A 435 -1.94 6.16 16.74
N TRP A 436 -2.01 4.86 16.44
CA TRP A 436 -2.66 4.40 15.21
C TRP A 436 -3.37 3.07 15.37
N LYS A 437 -4.19 2.76 14.37
CA LYS A 437 -4.86 1.46 14.18
C LYS A 437 -4.73 1.02 12.73
N VAL A 438 -4.59 -0.29 12.55
CA VAL A 438 -4.42 -1.00 11.28
C VAL A 438 -5.68 -1.75 10.85
#